data_AF-A0A803LHE3-F1
#
_entry.id   AF-A0A803LHE3-F1
#
_cell.length_a   1.000
_cell.length_b   1.000
_cell.length_c   1.000
_cell.angle_alpha   90.00
_cell.angle_beta   90.00
_cell.angle_gamma   90.00
#
_symmetry.space_group_name_H-M   'P 1'
#
loop_
_entity.id
_entity.type
_entity.pdbx_description
1 polymer ?
#
loop_
_entity_poly.entity_id
_entity_poly.type
_entity_poly.pdbx_seq_one_letter_code
_entity_poly.pdbx_strand_id
1 'polypeptide(L)'
;MFKKAVEAKSLQRLSGADKKKLRRSVKEKFSRASDADVDVLLPPKGEITLAKFQNRVLVYGVEGGFPMFFDADGRGSELYPTVYALWKVPDLVPAFMLKGGEVSRFIIGGADLMFPGICIPPEGFPSFVAGEPWSVKVPGNPAPIAVGATTMSSAEALKAGLRGKALRITHYYHDYLWESVEGRFVPNAGFFEDAVFPDPSFMASHLCEGDGSVDKKSDNEEAMDPDVVNNVCSEHDPASSSHLDNNNDDISEQVAEELGGLTTVENDAVQSENQQSLSTEDVDVLLDRCLLQALHTTVKDKDLPMPGSTL
;
A
#
# COMPACT_ATOMS: atom_id res chain seq x y z
N MET A 1 15.42 -8.54 13.50
CA MET A 1 16.23 -8.33 14.73
C MET A 1 15.44 -8.65 15.99
N PHE A 2 14.23 -8.09 16.16
CA PHE A 2 13.40 -8.30 17.34
C PHE A 2 12.50 -9.55 17.26
N LYS A 3 13.07 -10.69 16.82
CA LYS A 3 12.33 -11.96 16.68
C LYS A 3 12.11 -12.69 18.01
N LYS A 4 12.88 -12.34 19.04
CA LYS A 4 12.73 -12.89 20.39
C LYS A 4 12.41 -11.73 21.33
N ALA A 5 11.73 -12.04 22.44
CA ALA A 5 11.51 -11.07 23.51
C ALA A 5 12.85 -10.43 23.91
N VAL A 6 12.91 -9.11 23.79
CA VAL A 6 14.03 -8.33 24.29
C VAL A 6 13.45 -7.23 25.16
N GLU A 7 13.82 -7.22 26.43
CA GLU A 7 13.40 -6.17 27.35
C GLU A 7 14.41 -5.01 27.36
N ALA A 8 13.90 -3.80 27.51
CA ALA A 8 14.74 -2.63 27.69
C ALA A 8 15.42 -2.72 29.07
N LYS A 9 16.75 -2.63 29.10
CA LYS A 9 17.55 -2.58 30.32
C LYS A 9 17.36 -1.25 31.07
N SER A 10 17.15 -0.16 30.32
CA SER A 10 16.92 1.16 30.90
C SER A 10 16.17 2.05 29.93
N LEU A 11 15.27 2.88 30.46
CA LEU A 11 14.62 3.97 29.74
C LEU A 11 15.12 5.30 30.31
N GLN A 12 15.54 6.21 29.44
CA GLN A 12 15.99 7.55 29.84
C GLN A 12 15.47 8.60 28.87
N ARG A 13 15.28 9.83 29.34
CA ARG A 13 14.92 10.97 28.49
C ARG A 13 16.19 11.53 27.84
N LEU A 14 16.13 11.84 26.55
CA LEU A 14 17.26 12.45 25.85
C LEU A 14 17.43 13.91 26.25
N SER A 15 18.69 14.33 26.38
CA SER A 15 19.02 15.74 26.55
C SER A 15 18.67 16.54 25.29
N GLY A 16 18.48 17.86 25.44
CA GLY A 16 18.21 18.74 24.29
C GLY A 16 19.35 18.72 23.25
N ALA A 17 20.60 18.49 23.68
CA ALA A 17 21.74 18.37 22.78
C ALA A 17 21.69 17.05 21.99
N ASP A 18 21.42 15.92 22.66
CA ASP A 18 21.31 14.61 22.01
C ASP A 18 20.13 14.53 21.07
N LYS A 19 19.01 15.17 21.41
CA LYS A 19 17.85 15.31 20.53
C LYS A 19 18.20 16.05 19.24
N LYS A 20 18.93 17.16 19.33
CA LYS A 20 19.42 17.89 18.15
C LYS A 20 20.38 17.05 17.32
N LYS A 21 21.26 16.27 17.97
CA LYS A 21 22.17 15.33 17.30
C LYS A 21 21.40 14.24 16.55
N LEU A 22 20.44 13.59 17.20
CA LEU A 22 19.59 12.56 16.60
C LEU A 22 18.87 13.09 15.35
N ARG A 23 18.22 14.27 15.46
CA ARG A 23 17.54 14.90 14.32
C ARG A 23 18.47 15.19 13.15
N ARG A 24 19.69 15.66 13.43
CA ARG A 24 20.71 15.87 12.40
C ARG A 24 21.11 14.56 11.73
N SER A 25 21.37 13.51 12.51
CA SER A 25 21.72 12.19 11.99
C SER A 25 20.59 11.57 11.15
N VAL A 26 19.33 11.76 11.54
CA VAL A 26 18.16 11.36 10.74
C VAL A 26 18.15 12.09 9.40
N LYS A 27 18.31 13.43 9.39
CA LYS A 27 18.31 14.22 8.15
C LYS A 27 19.49 13.89 7.23
N GLU A 28 20.65 13.60 7.80
CA GLU A 28 21.84 13.19 7.05
C GLU A 28 21.67 11.79 6.43
N LYS A 29 21.10 10.84 7.18
CA LYS A 29 20.94 9.46 6.74
C LYS A 29 19.76 9.25 5.80
N PHE A 30 18.69 9.99 5.99
CA PHE A 30 17.44 9.88 5.22
C PHE A 30 17.24 11.15 4.41
N SER A 31 17.95 11.28 3.29
CA SER A 31 17.91 12.45 2.40
C SER A 31 16.54 12.72 1.78
N ARG A 32 15.65 11.72 1.76
CA ARG A 32 14.25 11.84 1.31
C ARG A 32 13.35 12.53 2.33
N ALA A 33 13.79 12.65 3.60
CA ALA A 33 13.01 13.27 4.65
C ALA A 33 13.04 14.80 4.53
N SER A 34 11.88 15.43 4.47
CA SER A 34 11.77 16.89 4.64
C SER A 34 11.92 17.30 6.11
N ASP A 35 12.15 18.59 6.37
CA ASP A 35 12.18 19.10 7.75
C ASP A 35 10.83 18.89 8.47
N ALA A 36 9.72 18.96 7.73
CA ALA A 36 8.39 18.69 8.25
C ALA A 36 8.23 17.20 8.65
N ASP A 37 8.75 16.27 7.85
CA ASP A 37 8.72 14.84 8.18
C ASP A 37 9.49 14.53 9.46
N VAL A 38 10.68 15.14 9.61
CA VAL A 38 11.48 14.99 10.83
C VAL A 38 10.77 15.60 12.04
N ASP A 39 10.01 16.69 11.85
CA ASP A 39 9.19 17.28 12.92
C ASP A 39 8.00 16.40 13.32
N VAL A 40 7.38 15.70 12.36
CA VAL A 40 6.30 14.73 12.63
C VAL A 40 6.82 13.54 13.43
N LEU A 41 8.02 13.04 13.09
CA LEU A 41 8.61 11.87 13.73
C LEU A 41 9.28 12.20 15.08
N LEU A 42 9.99 13.33 15.16
CA LEU A 42 10.75 13.75 16.34
C LEU A 42 10.41 15.20 16.73
N PRO A 43 9.22 15.48 17.30
CA PRO A 43 8.72 16.83 17.51
C PRO A 43 9.73 17.74 18.24
N PRO A 44 10.01 18.96 17.77
CA PRO A 44 11.08 19.81 18.31
C PRO A 44 10.86 20.20 19.77
N LYS A 45 9.60 20.33 20.21
CA LYS A 45 9.20 20.58 21.60
C LYS A 45 8.86 19.31 22.40
N GLY A 46 8.66 18.17 21.74
CA GLY A 46 8.27 16.91 22.39
C GLY A 46 9.41 16.27 23.19
N GLU A 47 9.07 15.50 24.21
CA GLU A 47 10.05 14.77 25.00
C GLU A 47 10.41 13.46 24.28
N ILE A 48 11.70 13.20 24.07
CA ILE A 48 12.19 12.00 23.36
C ILE A 48 12.83 11.08 24.37
N THR A 49 12.42 9.83 24.38
CA THR A 49 12.97 8.78 25.22
C THR A 49 13.96 7.91 24.42
N LEU A 50 14.92 7.36 25.14
CA LEU A 50 15.91 6.41 24.65
C LEU A 50 15.84 5.16 25.54
N ALA A 51 15.35 4.06 24.98
CA ALA A 51 15.41 2.74 25.58
C ALA A 51 16.69 2.02 25.14
N LYS A 52 17.47 1.51 26.10
CA LYS A 52 18.68 0.73 25.85
C LYS A 52 18.39 -0.75 26.08
N PHE A 53 18.69 -1.58 25.09
CA PHE A 53 18.49 -3.02 25.16
C PHE A 53 19.80 -3.75 25.48
N GLN A 54 19.71 -5.00 25.93
CA GLN A 54 20.88 -5.80 26.35
C GLN A 54 21.87 -6.08 25.21
N ASN A 55 21.38 -6.13 23.97
CA ASN A 55 22.14 -6.33 22.74
C ASN A 55 22.78 -5.04 22.17
N ARG A 56 22.90 -3.99 22.99
CA ARG A 56 23.37 -2.63 22.60
C ARG A 56 22.46 -1.86 21.66
N VAL A 57 21.30 -2.42 21.30
CA VAL A 57 20.30 -1.70 20.51
C VAL A 57 19.78 -0.52 21.30
N LEU A 58 19.66 0.61 20.61
CA LEU A 58 19.09 1.84 21.13
C LEU A 58 17.77 2.09 20.40
N VAL A 59 16.68 2.29 21.12
CA VAL A 59 15.38 2.64 20.53
C VAL A 59 14.98 4.03 20.99
N TYR A 60 14.65 4.88 20.02
CA TYR A 60 14.24 6.26 20.22
C TYR A 60 12.75 6.40 19.94
N GLY A 61 12.01 7.00 20.88
CA GLY A 61 10.57 7.21 20.76
C GLY A 61 10.14 8.54 21.35
N VAL A 62 8.93 8.98 21.01
CA VAL A 62 8.30 10.13 21.70
C VAL A 62 7.72 9.63 23.02
N GLU A 63 7.90 10.39 24.10
CA GLU A 63 7.35 10.05 25.42
C GLU A 63 5.82 9.89 25.36
N GLY A 64 5.30 8.77 25.86
CA GLY A 64 3.88 8.41 25.76
C GLY A 64 3.40 8.04 24.36
N GLY A 65 4.29 7.89 23.38
CA GLY A 65 3.97 7.51 22.01
C GLY A 65 4.74 6.28 21.52
N PHE A 66 4.72 6.07 20.20
CA PHE A 66 5.37 4.95 19.55
C PHE A 66 6.89 5.15 19.38
N PRO A 67 7.69 4.07 19.33
CA PRO A 67 9.09 4.13 18.94
C PRO A 67 9.19 4.56 17.48
N MET A 68 10.10 5.47 17.17
CA MET A 68 10.25 6.08 15.85
C MET A 68 11.50 5.59 15.11
N PHE A 69 12.60 5.43 15.85
CA PHE A 69 13.87 4.97 15.27
C PHE A 69 14.53 3.97 16.20
N PHE A 70 15.36 3.11 15.64
CA PHE A 70 16.27 2.27 16.41
C PHE A 70 17.64 2.22 15.75
N ASP A 71 18.67 2.13 16.57
CA ASP A 71 20.05 1.97 16.14
C ASP A 71 20.51 0.56 16.52
N ALA A 72 20.75 -0.25 15.49
CA ALA A 72 21.01 -1.68 15.65
C ALA A 72 22.38 -1.98 16.25
N ASP A 73 23.39 -1.12 16.03
CA ASP A 73 24.75 -1.32 16.53
C ASP A 73 25.09 -0.49 17.78
N GLY A 74 24.22 0.47 18.11
CA GLY A 74 24.36 1.39 19.23
C GLY A 74 25.48 2.42 19.06
N ARG A 75 26.03 2.56 17.84
CA ARG A 75 27.11 3.50 17.49
C ARG A 75 26.64 4.62 16.58
N GLY A 76 25.37 4.58 16.14
CA GLY A 76 24.74 5.53 15.25
C GLY A 76 24.91 5.21 13.76
N SER A 77 25.60 4.12 13.42
CA SER A 77 25.87 3.79 12.01
C SER A 77 24.68 3.04 11.39
N GLU A 78 24.04 2.16 12.16
CA GLU A 78 22.92 1.33 11.74
C GLU A 78 21.57 1.85 12.29
N LEU A 79 21.34 3.16 12.14
CA LEU A 79 20.04 3.79 12.42
C LEU A 79 18.97 3.43 11.38
N TYR A 80 17.81 2.93 11.81
CA TYR A 80 16.65 2.58 10.99
C TYR A 80 15.36 3.21 11.56
N PRO A 81 14.38 3.57 10.72
CA PRO A 81 13.05 3.90 11.19
C PRO A 81 12.30 2.64 11.65
N THR A 82 11.33 2.77 12.55
CA THR A 82 10.39 1.70 12.88
C THR A 82 9.26 1.60 11.85
N VAL A 83 8.48 0.52 11.85
CA VAL A 83 7.27 0.45 11.02
C VAL A 83 6.28 1.56 11.41
N TYR A 84 6.19 1.92 12.70
CA TYR A 84 5.39 3.06 13.16
C TYR A 84 5.83 4.40 12.57
N ALA A 85 7.14 4.65 12.47
CA ALA A 85 7.64 5.85 11.80
C ALA A 85 7.33 5.83 10.30
N LEU A 86 7.49 4.67 9.66
CA LEU A 86 7.17 4.49 8.24
C LEU A 86 5.67 4.61 7.95
N TRP A 87 4.78 4.33 8.89
CA TRP A 87 3.35 4.56 8.69
C TRP A 87 2.96 6.04 8.76
N LYS A 88 3.77 6.86 9.46
CA LYS A 88 3.63 8.32 9.45
C LYS A 88 4.27 8.95 8.21
N VAL A 89 5.43 8.46 7.81
CA VAL A 89 6.21 8.95 6.66
C VAL A 89 6.66 7.75 5.81
N PRO A 90 5.80 7.22 4.91
CA PRO A 90 6.09 6.01 4.14
C PRO A 90 7.27 6.11 3.18
N ASP A 91 7.60 7.32 2.73
CA ASP A 91 8.64 7.57 1.73
C ASP A 91 9.99 7.99 2.32
N LEU A 92 10.13 7.85 3.66
CA LEU A 92 11.35 8.12 4.40
C LEU A 92 12.53 7.28 3.90
N VAL A 93 12.26 6.05 3.46
CA VAL A 93 13.22 5.13 2.83
C VAL A 93 12.59 4.53 1.56
N PRO A 94 13.39 4.18 0.54
CA PRO A 94 12.89 3.43 -0.61
C PRO A 94 12.29 2.08 -0.19
N ALA A 95 11.41 1.52 -1.03
CA ALA A 95 10.66 0.31 -0.72
C ALA A 95 10.80 -0.75 -1.83
N PHE A 96 10.99 -2.01 -1.43
CA PHE A 96 10.73 -3.16 -2.29
C PHE A 96 9.26 -3.53 -2.23
N MET A 97 8.66 -3.75 -3.39
CA MET A 97 7.29 -4.25 -3.50
C MET A 97 7.30 -5.78 -3.56
N LEU A 98 6.52 -6.45 -2.72
CA LEU A 98 6.37 -7.90 -2.79
C LEU A 98 5.61 -8.32 -4.05
N LYS A 99 5.79 -9.55 -4.51
CA LYS A 99 4.99 -10.11 -5.63
C LYS A 99 3.51 -10.27 -5.30
N GLY A 100 3.17 -10.43 -4.02
CA GLY A 100 1.80 -10.58 -3.56
C GLY A 100 1.72 -10.56 -2.04
N GLY A 101 0.50 -10.36 -1.52
CA GLY A 101 0.23 -10.34 -0.08
C GLY A 101 0.68 -11.61 0.63
N GLU A 102 0.58 -12.77 -0.04
CA GLU A 102 0.96 -14.06 0.57
C GLU A 102 2.43 -14.18 0.95
N VAL A 103 3.32 -13.39 0.33
CA VAL A 103 4.75 -13.41 0.68
C VAL A 103 4.99 -12.70 2.02
N SER A 104 4.08 -11.80 2.44
CA SER A 104 4.21 -11.04 3.68
C SER A 104 4.30 -11.94 4.91
N ARG A 105 3.61 -13.09 4.92
CA ARG A 105 3.63 -14.05 6.04
C ARG A 105 5.03 -14.52 6.41
N PHE A 106 5.92 -14.66 5.41
CA PHE A 106 7.30 -15.08 5.66
C PHE A 106 8.12 -13.96 6.31
N ILE A 107 7.88 -12.71 5.89
CA ILE A 107 8.53 -11.53 6.46
C ILE A 107 8.06 -11.31 7.90
N ILE A 108 6.76 -11.46 8.15
CA ILE A 108 6.16 -11.42 9.50
C ILE A 108 6.64 -12.60 10.36
N GLY A 109 6.99 -13.74 9.76
CA GLY A 109 7.71 -14.83 10.44
C GLY A 109 9.19 -14.51 10.77
N GLY A 110 9.66 -13.32 10.40
CA GLY A 110 11.04 -12.85 10.60
C GLY A 110 12.04 -13.45 9.61
N ALA A 111 11.61 -13.88 8.43
CA ALA A 111 12.51 -14.26 7.34
C ALA A 111 13.09 -13.02 6.63
N ASP A 112 14.25 -13.19 6.01
CA ASP A 112 14.82 -12.17 5.14
C ASP A 112 14.12 -12.15 3.77
N LEU A 113 14.06 -10.98 3.13
CA LEU A 113 13.48 -10.85 1.80
C LEU A 113 14.48 -11.35 0.75
N MET A 114 14.03 -12.30 -0.07
CA MET A 114 14.78 -12.82 -1.21
C MET A 114 14.30 -12.15 -2.50
N PHE A 115 15.20 -11.91 -3.46
CA PHE A 115 14.86 -11.30 -4.75
C PHE A 115 13.68 -11.97 -5.49
N PRO A 116 13.54 -13.32 -5.50
CA PRO A 116 12.40 -13.96 -6.13
C PRO A 116 11.02 -13.58 -5.56
N GLY A 117 10.97 -13.06 -4.33
CA GLY A 117 9.74 -12.58 -3.69
C GLY A 117 9.38 -11.12 -4.01
N ILE A 118 10.23 -10.43 -4.77
CA ILE A 118 10.07 -9.00 -5.12
C ILE A 118 9.42 -8.88 -6.50
N CYS A 119 8.44 -7.98 -6.60
CA CYS A 119 7.91 -7.52 -7.87
C CYS A 119 8.91 -6.53 -8.48
N ILE A 120 9.46 -6.88 -9.64
CA ILE A 120 10.43 -6.03 -10.34
C ILE A 120 9.64 -5.10 -11.27
N PRO A 121 9.74 -3.76 -11.10
CA PRO A 121 9.11 -2.82 -12.03
C PRO A 121 9.67 -2.98 -13.45
N PRO A 122 8.91 -2.64 -14.51
CA PRO A 122 9.40 -2.71 -15.89
C PRO A 122 10.62 -1.81 -16.13
N GLU A 123 10.72 -0.69 -15.42
CA GLU A 123 11.89 0.21 -15.40
C GLU A 123 13.09 -0.33 -14.59
N GLY A 124 12.91 -1.44 -13.87
CA GLY A 124 13.91 -2.01 -12.97
C GLY A 124 13.94 -1.31 -11.61
N PHE A 125 14.95 -1.64 -10.80
CA PHE A 125 15.16 -0.99 -9.50
C PHE A 125 15.99 0.29 -9.66
N PRO A 126 15.74 1.32 -8.84
CA PRO A 126 16.68 2.43 -8.72
C PRO A 126 18.05 1.90 -8.24
N SER A 127 19.12 2.63 -8.53
CA SER A 127 20.45 2.24 -8.07
C SER A 127 20.52 2.30 -6.54
N PHE A 128 21.04 1.24 -5.91
CA PHE A 128 21.26 1.16 -4.46
C PHE A 128 22.55 0.43 -4.14
N VAL A 129 23.12 0.74 -2.98
CA VAL A 129 24.33 0.10 -2.47
C VAL A 129 23.99 -0.94 -1.41
N ALA A 130 24.94 -1.82 -1.08
CA ALA A 130 24.79 -2.74 0.04
C ALA A 130 24.80 -1.99 1.39
N GLY A 131 23.98 -2.43 2.34
CA GLY A 131 23.85 -1.85 3.67
C GLY A 131 22.88 -0.66 3.76
N GLU A 132 22.22 -0.31 2.66
CA GLU A 132 21.31 0.83 2.60
C GLU A 132 19.95 0.50 3.25
N PRO A 133 19.35 1.42 4.04
CA PRO A 133 18.03 1.23 4.62
C PRO A 133 16.92 1.19 3.57
N TRP A 134 16.17 0.10 3.54
CA TRP A 134 15.05 -0.10 2.62
C TRP A 134 13.87 -0.72 3.37
N SER A 135 12.66 -0.41 2.92
CA SER A 135 11.42 -0.96 3.45
C SER A 135 10.79 -1.99 2.52
N VAL A 136 9.76 -2.69 3.00
CA VAL A 136 9.00 -3.68 2.25
C VAL A 136 7.53 -3.28 2.25
N LYS A 137 6.90 -3.22 1.08
CA LYS A 137 5.47 -2.94 0.90
C LYS A 137 4.77 -4.11 0.20
N VAL A 138 3.47 -4.26 0.46
CA VAL A 138 2.59 -5.20 -0.25
C VAL A 138 1.92 -4.45 -1.41
N PRO A 139 1.72 -5.07 -2.58
CA PRO A 139 0.94 -4.47 -3.66
C PRO A 139 -0.43 -3.99 -3.17
N GLY A 140 -0.82 -2.76 -3.52
CA GLY A 140 -2.10 -2.18 -3.10
C GLY A 140 -2.19 -1.79 -1.62
N ASN A 141 -1.09 -1.86 -0.84
CA ASN A 141 -1.04 -1.32 0.52
C ASN A 141 0.09 -0.27 0.63
N PRO A 142 -0.25 1.01 0.91
CA PRO A 142 0.75 2.07 0.96
C PRO A 142 1.70 1.96 2.17
N ALA A 143 1.26 1.28 3.24
CA ALA A 143 1.99 1.21 4.49
C ALA A 143 3.06 0.10 4.48
N PRO A 144 4.33 0.42 4.80
CA PRO A 144 5.38 -0.60 4.89
C PRO A 144 5.14 -1.64 5.99
N ILE A 145 5.47 -2.89 5.70
CA ILE A 145 5.31 -4.02 6.65
C ILE A 145 6.60 -4.35 7.39
N ALA A 146 7.75 -3.96 6.83
CA ALA A 146 9.06 -4.25 7.38
C ALA A 146 10.12 -3.27 6.87
N VAL A 147 11.26 -3.26 7.56
CA VAL A 147 12.44 -2.47 7.25
C VAL A 147 13.69 -3.32 7.46
N GLY A 148 14.72 -3.03 6.67
CA GLY A 148 15.97 -3.76 6.69
C GLY A 148 17.10 -3.03 6.01
N ALA A 149 18.20 -3.75 5.81
CA ALA A 149 19.36 -3.30 5.06
C ALA A 149 19.55 -4.15 3.81
N THR A 150 19.82 -3.51 2.68
CA THR A 150 20.16 -4.21 1.43
C THR A 150 21.41 -5.06 1.64
N THR A 151 21.45 -6.25 1.06
CA THR A 151 22.58 -7.18 1.27
C THR A 151 23.61 -7.20 0.15
N MET A 152 23.26 -6.61 -0.99
CA MET A 152 24.13 -6.40 -2.13
C MET A 152 23.70 -5.13 -2.86
N SER A 153 24.54 -4.59 -3.73
CA SER A 153 24.21 -3.47 -4.61
C SER A 153 23.28 -3.89 -5.76
N SER A 154 22.62 -2.92 -6.39
CA SER A 154 21.79 -3.17 -7.58
C SER A 154 22.60 -3.84 -8.71
N ALA A 155 23.86 -3.45 -8.90
CA ALA A 155 24.76 -4.03 -9.90
C ALA A 155 25.10 -5.50 -9.60
N GLU A 156 25.39 -5.83 -8.33
CA GLU A 156 25.64 -7.21 -7.90
C GLU A 156 24.38 -8.08 -8.03
N ALA A 157 23.22 -7.53 -7.68
CA ALA A 157 21.93 -8.20 -7.82
C ALA A 157 21.63 -8.56 -9.28
N LEU A 158 21.86 -7.64 -10.21
CA LEU A 158 21.70 -7.88 -11.65
C LEU A 158 22.69 -8.93 -12.16
N LYS A 159 23.96 -8.85 -11.73
CA LYS A 159 24.98 -9.85 -12.07
C LYS A 159 24.64 -11.25 -11.55
N ALA A 160 24.01 -11.33 -10.38
CA ALA A 160 23.52 -12.58 -9.79
C ALA A 160 22.18 -13.05 -10.40
N GLY A 161 21.61 -12.34 -11.37
CA GLY A 161 20.33 -12.67 -11.99
C GLY A 161 19.15 -12.54 -11.03
N LEU A 162 19.19 -11.56 -10.12
CA LEU A 162 18.16 -11.29 -9.11
C LEU A 162 17.84 -12.53 -8.28
N ARG A 163 18.90 -13.17 -7.79
CA ARG A 163 18.83 -14.34 -6.91
C ARG A 163 19.54 -14.07 -5.59
N GLY A 164 19.08 -14.78 -4.56
CA GLY A 164 19.59 -14.66 -3.20
C GLY A 164 18.86 -13.61 -2.36
N LYS A 165 19.49 -13.25 -1.25
CA LYS A 165 18.96 -12.30 -0.27
C LYS A 165 19.02 -10.89 -0.85
N ALA A 166 17.91 -10.18 -0.81
CA ALA A 166 17.81 -8.78 -1.22
C ALA A 166 17.90 -7.84 -0.01
N LEU A 167 17.14 -8.16 1.04
CA LEU A 167 17.02 -7.33 2.24
C LEU A 167 17.14 -8.20 3.49
N ARG A 168 18.08 -7.83 4.37
CA ARG A 168 18.19 -8.37 5.72
C ARG A 168 17.19 -7.64 6.62
N ILE A 169 16.15 -8.34 7.08
CA ILE A 169 15.05 -7.73 7.84
C ILE A 169 15.50 -7.43 9.28
N THR A 170 15.49 -6.15 9.64
CA THR A 170 15.86 -5.69 10.98
C THR A 170 14.64 -5.53 11.86
N HIS A 171 13.53 -5.04 11.32
CA HIS A 171 12.29 -4.87 12.07
C HIS A 171 11.07 -5.07 11.16
N TYR A 172 10.00 -5.66 11.70
CA TYR A 172 8.79 -5.99 10.95
C TYR A 172 7.54 -5.91 11.84
N TYR A 173 6.39 -5.80 11.19
CA TYR A 173 5.08 -5.83 11.85
C TYR A 173 4.87 -7.13 12.64
N HIS A 174 4.33 -7.05 13.86
CA HIS A 174 4.24 -8.16 14.82
C HIS A 174 5.57 -8.71 15.37
N ASP A 175 6.70 -8.00 15.21
CA ASP A 175 7.90 -8.33 15.98
C ASP A 175 7.83 -7.77 17.42
N TYR A 176 8.77 -8.19 18.28
CA TYR A 176 8.74 -7.79 19.69
C TYR A 176 8.95 -6.29 19.92
N LEU A 177 9.53 -5.55 18.97
CA LEU A 177 9.60 -4.10 19.08
C LEU A 177 8.23 -3.48 18.77
N TRP A 178 7.53 -3.99 17.76
CA TRP A 178 6.16 -3.55 17.46
C TRP A 178 5.21 -3.85 18.63
N GLU A 179 5.32 -5.06 19.22
CA GLU A 179 4.48 -5.51 20.34
C GLU A 179 4.80 -4.84 21.68
N SER A 180 5.98 -4.23 21.82
CA SER A 180 6.43 -3.59 23.06
C SER A 180 5.63 -2.34 23.45
N VAL A 181 4.78 -1.83 22.55
CA VAL A 181 4.02 -0.59 22.75
C VAL A 181 2.60 -0.89 23.22
N GLU A 182 2.16 -0.14 24.23
CA GLU A 182 0.76 -0.13 24.67
C GLU A 182 -0.12 0.57 23.62
N GLY A 183 -1.35 0.10 23.43
CA GLY A 183 -2.25 0.68 22.42
C GLY A 183 -1.78 0.43 20.99
N ARG A 184 -1.43 -0.83 20.68
CA ARG A 184 -1.00 -1.31 19.37
C ARG A 184 -1.84 -0.68 18.25
N PHE A 185 -1.15 0.00 17.34
CA PHE A 185 -1.76 0.66 16.21
C PHE A 185 -1.50 -0.15 14.94
N VAL A 186 -2.49 -0.21 14.05
CA VAL A 186 -2.35 -0.72 12.69
C VAL A 186 -2.86 0.35 11.72
N PRO A 187 -2.19 0.55 10.57
CA PRO A 187 -2.46 1.71 9.72
C PRO A 187 -3.73 1.58 8.88
N ASN A 188 -4.15 0.35 8.52
CA ASN A 188 -5.36 0.09 7.75
C ASN A 188 -5.86 -1.36 7.94
N ALA A 189 -7.03 -1.65 7.37
CA ALA A 189 -7.69 -2.95 7.46
C ALA A 189 -6.98 -4.09 6.71
N GLY A 190 -5.94 -3.79 5.91
CA GLY A 190 -5.14 -4.79 5.22
C GLY A 190 -4.11 -5.50 6.11
N PHE A 191 -3.92 -5.07 7.37
CA PHE A 191 -2.98 -5.67 8.32
C PHE A 191 -3.69 -6.72 9.19
N PHE A 192 -3.45 -8.00 8.89
CA PHE A 192 -3.93 -9.14 9.67
C PHE A 192 -2.81 -9.71 10.55
N GLU A 193 -3.12 -10.64 11.46
CA GLU A 193 -2.14 -11.17 12.42
C GLU A 193 -0.95 -11.89 11.75
N ASP A 194 -1.21 -12.64 10.68
CA ASP A 194 -0.22 -13.50 10.03
C ASP A 194 0.16 -13.06 8.61
N ALA A 195 -0.57 -12.11 8.03
CA ALA A 195 -0.35 -11.62 6.68
C ALA A 195 -0.83 -10.17 6.50
N VAL A 196 -0.30 -9.50 5.47
CA VAL A 196 -0.74 -8.18 5.03
C VAL A 196 -1.20 -8.26 3.58
N PHE A 197 -2.36 -7.68 3.32
CA PHE A 197 -3.05 -7.65 2.03
C PHE A 197 -3.25 -6.19 1.56
N PRO A 198 -3.69 -5.98 0.32
CA PRO A 198 -4.08 -4.66 -0.16
C PRO A 198 -5.04 -3.96 0.80
N ASP A 199 -4.93 -2.64 0.91
CA ASP A 199 -5.85 -1.83 1.70
C ASP A 199 -7.20 -1.75 0.97
N PRO A 200 -8.31 -2.23 1.56
CA PRO A 200 -9.62 -2.19 0.92
C PRO A 200 -10.05 -0.79 0.48
N SER A 201 -9.67 0.24 1.25
CA SER A 201 -10.00 1.64 0.93
C SER A 201 -9.20 2.15 -0.28
N PHE A 202 -7.95 1.72 -0.42
CA PHE A 202 -7.09 2.05 -1.55
C PHE A 202 -7.55 1.36 -2.85
N MET A 203 -8.06 0.13 -2.74
CA MET A 203 -8.65 -0.58 -3.88
C MET A 203 -9.95 0.07 -4.35
N ALA A 204 -10.79 0.52 -3.42
CA ALA A 204 -12.04 1.21 -3.74
C ALA A 204 -11.79 2.52 -4.51
N SER A 205 -10.80 3.33 -4.11
CA SER A 205 -10.47 4.57 -4.82
C SER A 205 -10.01 4.35 -6.27
N HIS A 206 -9.36 3.24 -6.57
CA HIS A 206 -8.87 2.93 -7.92
C HIS A 206 -9.92 2.31 -8.85
N LEU A 207 -11.03 1.80 -8.30
CA LEU A 207 -12.17 1.30 -9.09
C LEU A 207 -13.12 2.43 -9.54
N CYS A 208 -12.99 3.62 -8.95
CA CYS A 208 -13.81 4.79 -9.26
C CYS A 208 -13.25 5.69 -10.38
N GLU A 209 -12.00 5.49 -10.81
CA GLU A 209 -11.35 6.28 -11.87
C GLU A 209 -11.44 5.61 -13.25
N GLY A 210 -12.52 4.85 -13.48
CA GLY A 210 -12.67 3.97 -14.64
C GLY A 210 -13.92 4.22 -15.49
N ASP A 211 -14.31 5.48 -15.74
CA ASP A 211 -14.99 5.84 -17.00
C ASP A 211 -14.92 7.37 -17.22
N GLY A 212 -14.40 7.77 -18.37
CA GLY A 212 -14.05 9.15 -18.66
C GLY A 212 -13.33 9.29 -19.99
N SER A 213 -13.85 8.65 -21.04
CA SER A 213 -13.50 9.02 -22.40
C SER A 213 -13.88 10.48 -22.64
N VAL A 214 -12.90 11.35 -22.75
CA VAL A 214 -13.09 12.69 -23.33
C VAL A 214 -12.18 12.81 -24.54
N ASP A 215 -12.77 12.48 -25.69
CA ASP A 215 -12.37 13.00 -26.99
C ASP A 215 -12.26 14.52 -26.91
N LYS A 216 -11.05 15.05 -27.07
CA LYS A 216 -10.85 16.45 -27.45
C LYS A 216 -10.49 16.50 -28.93
N LYS A 217 -11.51 16.62 -29.77
CA LYS A 217 -11.42 17.33 -31.06
C LYS A 217 -11.13 18.79 -30.75
N SER A 218 -9.99 19.28 -31.23
CA SER A 218 -9.77 20.72 -31.41
C SER A 218 -9.99 21.04 -32.88
N ASP A 219 -11.08 21.75 -33.15
CA ASP A 219 -11.29 22.48 -34.40
C ASP A 219 -10.44 23.75 -34.37
N ASN A 220 -9.71 24.02 -35.45
CA ASN A 220 -9.36 25.37 -35.89
C ASN A 220 -9.00 25.32 -37.38
N GLU A 221 -9.84 25.95 -38.19
CA GLU A 221 -9.62 26.21 -39.62
C GLU A 221 -9.17 27.68 -39.86
N GLU A 222 -8.65 27.89 -41.08
CA GLU A 222 -8.22 29.12 -41.78
C GLU A 222 -6.71 29.47 -41.72
N ALA A 223 -5.99 29.77 -42.81
CA ALA A 223 -6.18 29.67 -44.27
C ALA A 223 -4.82 30.01 -44.99
N MET A 224 -4.71 29.63 -46.27
CA MET A 224 -3.79 30.11 -47.37
C MET A 224 -2.44 29.39 -47.69
N ASP A 225 -2.51 28.35 -48.56
CA ASP A 225 -2.03 28.18 -49.97
C ASP A 225 -0.64 28.72 -50.48
N PRO A 226 -0.09 28.27 -51.64
CA PRO A 226 0.26 26.92 -52.16
C PRO A 226 1.74 26.79 -52.64
N ASP A 227 2.25 25.57 -52.88
CA ASP A 227 2.91 25.18 -54.17
C ASP A 227 3.48 23.73 -54.18
N VAL A 228 2.95 22.90 -55.11
CA VAL A 228 3.59 22.01 -56.14
C VAL A 228 4.72 21.06 -55.67
N VAL A 229 4.77 19.72 -55.87
CA VAL A 229 4.49 18.84 -57.04
C VAL A 229 4.41 17.34 -56.61
N ASN A 230 3.57 16.56 -57.33
CA ASN A 230 3.70 15.14 -57.75
C ASN A 230 4.08 14.02 -56.75
N ASN A 231 3.26 12.95 -56.63
CA ASN A 231 3.18 11.83 -57.59
C ASN A 231 2.21 10.70 -57.10
N VAL A 232 1.02 10.59 -57.73
CA VAL A 232 0.42 9.40 -58.42
C VAL A 232 1.15 8.05 -58.21
N CYS A 233 0.53 6.86 -58.00
CA CYS A 233 -0.86 6.38 -58.16
C CYS A 233 -1.03 4.96 -57.54
N SER A 234 -2.28 4.66 -57.12
CA SER A 234 -3.13 3.49 -57.44
C SER A 234 -2.67 2.04 -57.20
N GLU A 235 -3.52 1.04 -56.91
CA GLU A 235 -4.97 0.87 -56.62
C GLU A 235 -5.21 -0.62 -56.27
N HIS A 236 -6.44 -0.91 -55.80
CA HIS A 236 -7.24 -2.15 -55.94
C HIS A 236 -7.48 -3.09 -54.74
N ASP A 237 -8.59 -2.79 -54.05
CA ASP A 237 -9.68 -3.69 -53.57
C ASP A 237 -10.32 -4.53 -54.73
N PRO A 238 -11.30 -5.47 -54.56
CA PRO A 238 -12.35 -5.57 -53.50
C PRO A 238 -12.95 -6.98 -53.12
N ALA A 239 -14.02 -6.94 -52.30
CA ALA A 239 -15.22 -7.82 -52.25
C ALA A 239 -15.15 -9.14 -51.41
N SER A 240 -16.17 -9.63 -50.65
CA SER A 240 -17.63 -9.37 -50.59
C SER A 240 -18.31 -9.99 -49.33
N SER A 241 -19.57 -9.56 -49.13
CA SER A 241 -20.70 -9.91 -48.22
C SER A 241 -21.02 -11.42 -47.98
N SER A 242 -21.81 -11.87 -46.99
CA SER A 242 -23.25 -11.61 -46.75
C SER A 242 -23.83 -12.38 -45.53
N HIS A 243 -24.97 -11.90 -45.03
CA HIS A 243 -25.86 -12.40 -43.96
C HIS A 243 -26.61 -13.72 -44.27
N LEU A 244 -27.13 -14.42 -43.23
CA LEU A 244 -28.58 -14.69 -43.00
C LEU A 244 -28.85 -15.42 -41.66
N ASP A 245 -29.97 -15.02 -41.05
CA ASP A 245 -30.54 -15.32 -39.73
C ASP A 245 -31.14 -16.74 -39.57
N ASN A 246 -31.40 -17.20 -38.33
CA ASN A 246 -32.78 -17.36 -37.84
C ASN A 246 -32.90 -17.62 -36.32
N ASN A 247 -33.97 -17.05 -35.76
CA ASN A 247 -34.41 -16.95 -34.36
C ASN A 247 -34.89 -18.26 -33.71
N ASN A 248 -34.87 -18.29 -32.36
CA ASN A 248 -36.11 -18.55 -31.60
C ASN A 248 -36.09 -17.92 -30.20
N ASP A 249 -37.02 -16.98 -30.03
CA ASP A 249 -37.68 -16.37 -28.86
C ASP A 249 -37.70 -17.21 -27.58
N ASP A 250 -37.39 -16.67 -26.39
CA ASP A 250 -38.16 -15.73 -25.53
C ASP A 250 -38.76 -16.50 -24.34
N ILE A 251 -38.55 -15.97 -23.14
CA ILE A 251 -39.40 -16.05 -21.94
C ILE A 251 -38.62 -15.39 -20.78
N SER A 252 -39.01 -14.14 -20.54
CA SER A 252 -39.16 -13.49 -19.23
C SER A 252 -38.02 -12.64 -18.66
N GLU A 253 -37.91 -11.43 -19.25
CA GLU A 253 -37.87 -10.19 -18.48
C GLU A 253 -39.12 -10.07 -17.58
N GLN A 254 -38.93 -9.88 -16.27
CA GLN A 254 -39.89 -9.27 -15.35
C GLN A 254 -39.22 -9.06 -13.98
N VAL A 255 -38.23 -8.15 -13.89
CA VAL A 255 -37.80 -7.55 -12.59
C VAL A 255 -36.97 -6.25 -12.69
N ALA A 256 -36.76 -5.69 -13.89
CA ALA A 256 -35.83 -4.56 -14.08
C ALA A 256 -36.48 -3.17 -14.21
N GLU A 257 -37.75 -3.00 -13.83
CA GLU A 257 -38.39 -1.68 -13.75
C GLU A 257 -39.14 -1.54 -12.43
N GLU A 258 -38.43 -1.16 -11.37
CA GLU A 258 -38.99 -0.20 -10.41
C GLU A 258 -37.87 0.48 -9.61
N LEU A 259 -37.91 1.82 -9.64
CA LEU A 259 -37.30 2.76 -8.71
C LEU A 259 -35.85 3.23 -8.95
N GLY A 260 -35.60 3.71 -10.17
CA GLY A 260 -34.92 5.00 -10.32
C GLY A 260 -35.89 6.12 -9.95
N GLY A 261 -35.64 6.85 -8.86
CA GLY A 261 -36.46 7.99 -8.50
C GLY A 261 -36.10 8.63 -7.17
N LEU A 262 -35.05 9.46 -7.13
CA LEU A 262 -35.13 10.78 -6.48
C LEU A 262 -33.95 11.67 -6.89
N THR A 263 -34.11 12.45 -7.95
CA THR A 263 -33.48 13.76 -8.06
C THR A 263 -34.37 14.76 -7.32
N THR A 264 -33.79 15.51 -6.38
CA THR A 264 -34.42 16.73 -5.87
C THR A 264 -33.46 17.91 -6.03
N VAL A 265 -34.06 18.99 -6.48
CA VAL A 265 -33.52 20.26 -6.99
C VAL A 265 -32.70 21.02 -5.95
N GLU A 266 -31.68 21.75 -6.41
CA GLU A 266 -30.96 22.77 -5.65
C GLU A 266 -31.93 23.86 -5.14
N ASN A 267 -31.93 24.14 -3.83
CA ASN A 267 -32.05 25.51 -3.35
C ASN A 267 -31.48 25.68 -1.93
N ASP A 268 -31.03 26.91 -1.69
CA ASP A 268 -30.12 27.43 -0.67
C ASP A 268 -30.53 27.29 0.82
N ALA A 269 -29.51 27.42 1.69
CA ALA A 269 -29.51 27.83 3.11
C ALA A 269 -29.56 26.78 4.28
N VAL A 270 -28.39 26.67 4.95
CA VAL A 270 -28.14 26.66 6.42
C VAL A 270 -28.34 25.35 7.26
N GLN A 271 -27.17 24.81 7.68
CA GLN A 271 -26.80 24.13 8.95
C GLN A 271 -27.47 22.82 9.46
N SER A 272 -26.56 21.92 9.85
CA SER A 272 -26.59 20.96 10.98
C SER A 272 -27.01 19.49 10.72
N GLU A 273 -26.03 18.61 10.98
CA GLU A 273 -26.09 17.23 11.50
C GLU A 273 -27.24 16.31 11.05
N ASN A 274 -26.92 15.27 10.26
CA ASN A 274 -27.73 14.06 10.22
C ASN A 274 -26.86 12.82 9.94
N GLN A 275 -26.28 12.24 11.00
CA GLN A 275 -25.86 10.85 10.97
C GLN A 275 -27.13 10.00 10.88
N GLN A 276 -27.45 9.45 9.71
CA GLN A 276 -28.44 8.37 9.62
C GLN A 276 -27.85 7.14 10.32
N SER A 277 -28.22 6.94 11.57
CA SER A 277 -27.99 5.68 12.27
C SER A 277 -28.83 4.61 11.58
N LEU A 278 -28.19 3.72 10.83
CA LEU A 278 -28.85 2.56 10.23
C LEU A 278 -29.47 1.70 11.34
N SER A 279 -30.72 1.29 11.14
CA SER A 279 -31.36 0.35 12.07
C SER A 279 -30.74 -1.04 11.93
N THR A 280 -30.96 -1.89 12.93
CA THR A 280 -30.56 -3.30 12.88
C THR A 280 -31.15 -4.02 11.68
N GLU A 281 -32.40 -3.69 11.35
CA GLU A 281 -33.14 -4.23 10.23
C GLU A 281 -32.51 -3.83 8.89
N ASP A 282 -32.02 -2.60 8.76
CA ASP A 282 -31.33 -2.14 7.55
C ASP A 282 -30.00 -2.87 7.35
N VAL A 283 -29.28 -3.14 8.45
CA VAL A 283 -28.02 -3.92 8.42
C VAL A 283 -28.29 -5.36 8.01
N ASP A 284 -29.32 -5.99 8.55
CA ASP A 284 -29.69 -7.37 8.21
C ASP A 284 -30.07 -7.49 6.72
N VAL A 285 -30.84 -6.54 6.19
CA VAL A 285 -31.20 -6.52 4.76
C VAL A 285 -29.96 -6.37 3.87
N LEU A 286 -28.99 -5.54 4.26
CA LEU A 286 -27.74 -5.38 3.52
C LEU A 286 -26.87 -6.65 3.58
N LEU A 287 -26.85 -7.34 4.72
CA LEU A 287 -26.14 -8.61 4.88
C LEU A 287 -26.76 -9.71 4.01
N ASP A 288 -28.09 -9.83 4.01
CA ASP A 288 -28.80 -10.78 3.16
C ASP A 288 -28.51 -10.53 1.68
N ARG A 289 -28.51 -9.27 1.26
CA ARG A 289 -28.22 -8.90 -0.13
C ARG A 289 -26.77 -9.21 -0.52
N CYS A 290 -25.82 -8.93 0.37
CA CYS A 290 -24.41 -9.29 0.15
C CYS A 290 -24.22 -10.81 0.08
N LEU A 291 -24.89 -11.57 0.94
CA LEU A 291 -24.81 -13.03 0.96
C LEU A 291 -25.37 -13.64 -0.33
N LEU A 292 -26.55 -13.20 -0.77
CA LEU A 292 -27.18 -13.66 -2.01
C LEU A 292 -26.31 -13.33 -3.24
N GLN A 293 -25.73 -12.14 -3.29
CA GLN A 293 -24.80 -11.75 -4.36
C GLN A 293 -23.53 -12.60 -4.37
N ALA A 294 -22.97 -12.89 -3.19
CA ALA A 294 -21.82 -13.77 -3.06
C ALA A 294 -22.15 -15.18 -3.56
N LEU A 295 -23.28 -15.76 -3.12
CA LEU A 295 -23.71 -17.09 -3.57
C LEU A 295 -23.91 -17.12 -5.10
N HIS A 296 -24.58 -16.12 -5.68
CA HIS A 296 -24.82 -16.02 -7.11
C HIS A 296 -23.53 -15.95 -7.94
N THR A 297 -22.51 -15.25 -7.44
CA THR A 297 -21.25 -15.05 -8.18
C THR A 297 -20.24 -16.17 -7.97
N THR A 298 -20.29 -16.89 -6.85
CA THR A 298 -19.26 -17.87 -6.48
C THR A 298 -19.70 -19.33 -6.56
N VAL A 299 -20.98 -19.65 -6.35
CA VAL A 299 -21.48 -21.03 -6.38
C VAL A 299 -21.90 -21.40 -7.80
N LYS A 300 -21.42 -22.55 -8.30
CA LYS A 300 -21.82 -23.12 -9.58
C LYS A 300 -22.65 -24.37 -9.35
N ASP A 301 -23.46 -24.78 -10.34
CA ASP A 301 -24.35 -25.96 -10.21
C ASP A 301 -23.63 -27.26 -9.82
N LYS A 302 -22.34 -27.38 -10.19
CA LYS A 302 -21.49 -28.52 -9.83
C LYS A 302 -21.11 -28.58 -8.34
N ASP A 303 -21.28 -27.48 -7.61
CA ASP A 303 -20.92 -27.35 -6.20
C ASP A 303 -22.13 -27.69 -5.28
N LEU A 304 -23.26 -28.09 -5.87
CA LEU A 304 -24.47 -28.52 -5.18
C LEU A 304 -24.60 -30.06 -5.13
N PRO A 305 -25.11 -30.64 -4.02
CA PRO A 305 -25.55 -29.97 -2.81
C PRO A 305 -24.38 -29.60 -1.89
N MET A 306 -24.39 -28.38 -1.35
CA MET A 306 -23.39 -27.99 -0.35
C MET A 306 -23.64 -28.77 0.96
N PRO A 307 -22.62 -29.43 1.53
CA PRO A 307 -22.76 -30.11 2.81
C PRO A 307 -23.01 -29.08 3.91
N GLY A 308 -24.10 -29.26 4.67
CA GLY A 308 -24.41 -28.39 5.80
C GLY A 308 -23.36 -28.50 6.90
N SER A 309 -22.90 -27.37 7.44
CA SER A 309 -22.01 -27.34 8.59
C SER A 309 -22.77 -27.79 9.83
N THR A 310 -22.46 -28.96 10.37
CA THR A 310 -22.83 -29.32 11.74
C THR A 310 -21.78 -28.75 12.68
N LEU A 311 -22.09 -27.56 13.21
CA LEU A 311 -21.43 -26.79 14.28
C LEU A 311 -20.01 -26.32 13.99
#